data_AF-Q8YIC0-F1
#
_entry.id   AF-Q8YIC0-F1
#
_cell.length_a   1.000
_cell.length_b   1.000
_cell.length_c   1.000
_cell.angle_alpha   90.00
_cell.angle_beta   90.00
_cell.angle_gamma   90.00
#
_symmetry.space_group_name_H-M   'P 1'
#
loop_
_entity.id
_entity.type
_entity.pdbx_description
1 polymer ?
#
loop_
_entity_poly.entity_id
_entity_poly.type
_entity_poly.pdbx_seq_one_letter_code
_entity_poly.pdbx_strand_id
1 'polypeptide(L)'
;MRRKGTKLHRALGRVWIVLMIATAISSFFIHQINLVGGFSPIHLLSILVLLGCARAVAAARMGQIGIHRKTIARVYLGGILGAGFFAFMPGRIMNEVAFPYGWQSPFLVACLLMALVAAVFVYRSKSGFLVPKLLRKSLRL
;
A
#
# COMPACT_ATOMS: atom_id res chain seq x y z
N MET A 1 -0.19 5.21 22.68
CA MET A 1 -0.78 5.28 21.31
C MET A 1 -1.87 6.36 21.29
N ARG A 2 -1.68 7.46 20.56
CA ARG A 2 -2.66 8.57 20.54
C ARG A 2 -3.95 8.13 19.83
N ARG A 3 -5.13 8.45 20.39
CA ARG A 3 -6.43 8.08 19.78
C ARG A 3 -6.51 8.61 18.34
N LYS A 4 -6.85 7.71 17.40
CA LYS A 4 -7.18 8.07 16.02
C LYS A 4 -8.42 8.98 16.05
N GLY A 5 -8.36 10.13 15.36
CA GLY A 5 -9.44 11.13 15.35
C GLY A 5 -9.15 12.44 16.10
N THR A 6 -8.02 12.53 16.82
CA THR A 6 -7.52 13.78 17.43
C THR A 6 -7.28 14.89 16.39
N LYS A 7 -7.27 16.15 16.83
CA LYS A 7 -7.00 17.32 15.95
C LYS A 7 -5.73 17.12 15.11
N LEU A 8 -4.65 16.59 15.72
CA LEU A 8 -3.40 16.33 15.02
C LEU A 8 -3.50 15.17 14.00
N HIS A 9 -4.28 14.12 14.28
CA HIS A 9 -4.54 13.08 13.26
C HIS A 9 -5.28 13.65 12.05
N ARG A 10 -6.25 14.55 12.26
CA ARG A 10 -6.99 15.21 11.18
C ARG A 10 -6.08 16.13 10.37
N ALA A 11 -5.21 16.90 11.02
CA ALA A 11 -4.25 17.78 10.35
C ALA A 11 -3.27 16.98 9.48
N LEU A 12 -2.63 15.94 10.06
CA LEU A 12 -1.72 15.06 9.32
C LEU A 12 -2.43 14.33 8.18
N GLY A 13 -3.66 13.87 8.39
CA GLY A 13 -4.46 13.24 7.35
C GLY A 13 -4.78 14.16 6.17
N ARG A 14 -5.07 15.45 6.43
CA ARG A 14 -5.28 16.45 5.36
C ARG A 14 -4.01 16.69 4.57
N VAL A 15 -2.89 16.93 5.26
CA VAL A 15 -1.58 17.14 4.61
C VAL A 15 -1.23 15.92 3.74
N TRP A 16 -1.39 14.71 4.28
CA TRP A 16 -1.13 13.49 3.54
C TRP A 16 -2.02 13.36 2.29
N ILE A 17 -3.32 13.64 2.38
CA ILE A 17 -4.22 13.61 1.20
C ILE A 17 -3.79 14.63 0.15
N VAL A 18 -3.44 15.85 0.54
CA VAL A 18 -2.97 16.89 -0.39
C VAL A 18 -1.69 16.43 -1.09
N LEU A 19 -0.74 15.87 -0.35
CA LEU A 19 0.49 15.32 -0.92
C LEU A 19 0.20 14.19 -1.91
N MET A 20 -0.69 13.25 -1.56
CA MET A 20 -1.08 12.17 -2.46
C MET A 20 -1.71 12.68 -3.76
N ILE A 21 -2.57 13.71 -3.68
CA ILE A 21 -3.18 14.34 -4.86
C ILE A 21 -2.12 15.02 -5.71
N ALA A 22 -1.21 15.79 -5.09
CA ALA A 22 -0.14 16.47 -5.80
C ALA A 22 0.78 15.47 -6.53
N THR A 23 1.16 14.37 -5.86
CA THR A 23 1.95 13.28 -6.46
C THR A 23 1.19 12.58 -7.59
N ALA A 24 -0.10 12.31 -7.42
CA ALA A 24 -0.91 11.69 -8.47
C ALA A 24 -1.01 12.61 -9.68
N ILE A 25 -1.24 13.91 -9.50
CA ILE A 25 -1.29 14.89 -10.59
C ILE A 25 0.07 14.99 -11.28
N SER A 26 1.18 15.08 -10.54
CA SER A 26 2.51 15.19 -11.14
C SER A 26 2.88 13.98 -12.00
N SER A 27 2.37 12.79 -11.66
CA SER A 27 2.61 11.58 -12.45
C SER A 27 2.00 11.63 -13.86
N PHE A 28 0.92 12.41 -14.08
CA PHE A 28 0.34 12.59 -15.42
C PHE A 28 1.27 13.38 -16.36
N PHE A 29 2.24 14.11 -15.81
CA PHE A 29 3.23 14.83 -16.61
C PHE A 29 4.43 13.93 -16.99
N ILE A 30 4.53 12.72 -16.42
CA ILE A 30 5.64 11.79 -16.65
C ILE A 30 5.33 10.85 -17.82
N HIS A 31 5.82 11.20 -19.01
CA HIS A 31 5.59 10.43 -20.26
C HIS A 31 6.71 9.42 -20.60
N GLN A 32 7.53 9.05 -19.62
CA GLN A 32 8.74 8.24 -19.82
C GLN A 32 8.50 6.75 -20.12
N ILE A 33 7.26 6.24 -20.11
CA ILE A 33 6.95 4.83 -20.42
C ILE A 33 5.86 4.78 -21.48
N ASN A 34 6.28 5.00 -22.72
CA ASN A 34 5.43 5.05 -23.91
C ASN A 34 5.16 3.62 -24.44
N LEU A 35 4.64 2.73 -23.60
CA LEU A 35 4.46 1.32 -23.93
C LEU A 35 3.27 1.06 -24.87
N VAL A 36 2.18 1.83 -24.75
CA VAL A 36 1.01 1.75 -25.65
C VAL A 36 0.39 3.15 -25.79
N GLY A 37 0.61 3.82 -26.94
CA GLY A 37 -0.16 5.00 -27.36
C GLY A 37 -0.21 6.21 -26.41
N GLY A 38 0.86 6.53 -25.67
CA GLY A 38 0.91 7.70 -24.77
C GLY A 38 0.47 7.45 -23.33
N PHE A 39 -0.18 6.32 -23.02
CA PHE A 39 -0.63 5.98 -21.67
C PHE A 39 0.33 5.02 -20.97
N SER A 40 1.10 5.51 -20.00
CA SER A 40 1.80 4.65 -19.04
C SER A 40 0.81 4.02 -18.05
N PRO A 41 0.95 2.73 -17.65
CA PRO A 41 0.16 2.10 -16.60
C PRO A 41 0.13 2.87 -15.26
N ILE A 42 1.09 3.76 -15.04
CA ILE A 42 1.15 4.68 -13.90
C ILE A 42 -0.06 5.63 -13.88
N HIS A 43 -0.60 6.03 -15.03
CA HIS A 43 -1.76 6.92 -15.09
C HIS A 43 -3.00 6.26 -14.48
N LEU A 44 -3.20 4.96 -14.72
CA LEU A 44 -4.31 4.22 -14.12
C LEU A 44 -4.17 4.19 -12.59
N LEU A 45 -2.96 3.96 -12.09
CA LEU A 45 -2.68 4.00 -10.65
C LEU A 45 -3.01 5.38 -10.07
N SER A 46 -2.66 6.45 -10.76
CA SER A 46 -2.92 7.82 -10.32
C SER A 46 -4.40 8.18 -10.31
N ILE A 47 -5.17 7.73 -11.30
CA ILE A 47 -6.64 7.85 -11.28
C ILE A 47 -7.21 7.13 -10.07
N LEU A 48 -6.77 5.90 -9.79
CA LEU A 48 -7.24 5.13 -8.63
C LEU A 48 -6.89 5.81 -7.31
N VAL A 49 -5.70 6.41 -7.19
CA VAL A 49 -5.31 7.21 -6.01
C VAL A 49 -6.22 8.42 -5.84
N LEU A 50 -6.47 9.20 -6.90
CA LEU A 50 -7.34 10.37 -6.86
C LEU A 50 -8.78 10.01 -6.44
N LEU A 51 -9.36 8.97 -7.05
CA LEU A 51 -10.69 8.46 -6.69
C LEU A 51 -10.73 7.95 -5.24
N GLY A 52 -9.67 7.26 -4.81
CA GLY A 52 -9.52 6.79 -3.44
C GLY A 52 -9.45 7.94 -2.43
N CYS A 53 -8.70 9.00 -2.72
CA CYS A 53 -8.60 10.20 -1.91
C CYS A 53 -9.96 10.92 -1.81
N ALA A 54 -10.65 11.13 -2.93
CA ALA A 54 -11.98 11.73 -2.95
C ALA A 54 -12.98 10.92 -2.11
N ARG A 55 -13.01 9.60 -2.28
CA ARG A 55 -13.87 8.69 -1.51
C ARG A 55 -13.51 8.67 -0.02
N ALA A 56 -12.22 8.74 0.33
CA ALA A 56 -11.77 8.79 1.72
C ALA A 56 -12.21 10.08 2.43
N VAL A 57 -12.15 11.22 1.73
CA VAL A 57 -12.61 12.51 2.25
C VAL A 57 -14.13 12.54 2.36
N ALA A 58 -14.87 12.07 1.35
CA ALA A 58 -16.33 11.98 1.39
C ALA A 58 -16.81 11.09 2.55
N ALA A 59 -16.22 9.90 2.72
CA ALA A 59 -16.56 9.01 3.83
C ALA A 59 -16.25 9.62 5.20
N ALA A 60 -15.18 10.41 5.33
CA ALA A 60 -14.87 11.13 6.57
C ALA A 60 -15.89 12.24 6.86
N ARG A 61 -16.35 12.97 5.83
CA ARG A 61 -17.38 14.03 5.97
C ARG A 61 -18.75 13.46 6.34
N MET A 62 -19.12 12.31 5.79
CA MET A 62 -20.37 11.61 6.11
C MET A 62 -20.33 10.84 7.44
N GLY A 63 -19.24 10.94 8.22
CA GLY A 63 -19.09 10.21 9.48
C GLY A 63 -18.89 8.69 9.32
N GLN A 64 -18.72 8.18 8.09
CA GLN A 64 -18.55 6.77 7.79
C GLN A 64 -17.09 6.31 8.01
N ILE A 65 -16.65 6.32 9.28
CA ILE A 65 -15.24 6.08 9.66
C ILE A 65 -14.75 4.68 9.25
N GLY A 66 -15.63 3.68 9.24
CA GLY A 66 -15.30 2.33 8.78
C GLY A 66 -14.88 2.30 7.31
N ILE A 67 -15.59 3.05 6.46
CA ILE A 67 -15.28 3.18 5.03
C ILE A 67 -14.03 4.03 4.84
N HIS A 68 -13.92 5.17 5.53
CA HIS A 68 -12.72 6.00 5.50
C HIS A 68 -11.44 5.19 5.78
N ARG A 69 -11.43 4.42 6.88
CA ARG A 69 -10.28 3.59 7.27
C ARG A 69 -9.93 2.55 6.20
N LYS A 70 -10.92 1.87 5.64
CA LYS A 70 -10.71 0.85 4.59
C LYS A 70 -10.16 1.48 3.33
N THR A 71 -10.69 2.64 2.91
CA THR A 71 -10.24 3.34 1.72
C THR A 71 -8.80 3.84 1.88
N ILE A 72 -8.46 4.49 2.99
CA ILE A 72 -7.09 4.94 3.26
C ILE A 72 -6.11 3.77 3.25
N ALA A 73 -6.48 2.62 3.84
CA ALA A 73 -5.63 1.43 3.82
C ALA A 73 -5.40 0.90 2.39
N ARG A 74 -6.43 0.89 1.54
CA ARG A 74 -6.32 0.47 0.14
C ARG A 74 -5.47 1.42 -0.68
N VAL A 75 -5.65 2.73 -0.53
CA VAL A 75 -4.84 3.75 -1.23
C VAL A 75 -3.38 3.66 -0.80
N TYR A 76 -3.13 3.50 0.50
CA TYR A 76 -1.77 3.36 1.01
C TYR A 76 -1.07 2.09 0.48
N LEU A 77 -1.73 0.92 0.61
CA LEU A 77 -1.16 -0.35 0.13
C LEU A 77 -1.01 -0.35 -1.40
N GLY A 78 -2.05 0.05 -2.13
CA GLY A 78 -2.01 0.11 -3.59
C GLY A 78 -0.98 1.11 -4.10
N GLY A 79 -0.86 2.27 -3.45
CA GLY A 79 0.14 3.29 -3.78
C GLY A 79 1.56 2.80 -3.56
N ILE A 80 1.87 2.22 -2.39
CA ILE A 80 3.23 1.70 -2.11
C ILE A 80 3.58 0.54 -3.03
N LEU A 81 2.68 -0.43 -3.18
CA LEU A 81 2.95 -1.61 -4.01
C LEU A 81 3.05 -1.23 -5.48
N GLY A 82 2.14 -0.38 -5.97
CA GLY A 82 2.15 0.09 -7.35
C GLY A 82 3.37 0.96 -7.65
N ALA A 83 3.61 2.00 -6.87
CA ALA A 83 4.75 2.90 -7.08
C ALA A 83 6.09 2.18 -6.91
N GLY A 84 6.20 1.30 -5.91
CA GLY A 84 7.37 0.45 -5.71
C GLY A 84 7.61 -0.46 -6.92
N PHE A 85 6.58 -1.16 -7.39
CA PHE A 85 6.68 -2.00 -8.57
C PHE A 85 7.21 -1.24 -9.80
N PHE A 86 6.66 -0.05 -10.08
CA PHE A 86 7.14 0.76 -11.20
C PHE A 86 8.54 1.33 -11.00
N ALA A 87 8.93 1.65 -9.76
CA ALA A 87 10.27 2.12 -9.44
C ALA A 87 11.33 1.03 -9.64
N PHE A 88 11.01 -0.21 -9.26
CA PHE A 88 11.92 -1.37 -9.37
C PHE A 88 11.78 -2.14 -10.68
N MET A 89 11.01 -1.64 -11.65
CA MET A 89 10.92 -2.25 -12.97
C MET A 89 12.30 -2.26 -13.66
N PRO A 90 12.67 -3.34 -14.37
CA PRO A 90 13.98 -3.44 -15.03
C PRO A 90 14.26 -2.25 -15.96
N GLY A 91 15.50 -1.74 -15.95
CA GLY A 91 15.88 -0.54 -16.72
C GLY A 91 15.54 0.79 -16.03
N ARG A 92 15.18 0.78 -14.75
CA ARG A 92 15.08 1.98 -13.90
C ARG A 92 16.23 2.02 -12.90
N ILE A 93 16.67 3.23 -12.56
CA ILE A 93 17.81 3.47 -11.65
C ILE A 93 17.67 2.69 -10.33
N MET A 94 16.47 2.65 -9.74
CA MET A 94 16.25 1.93 -8.48
C MET A 94 16.44 0.41 -8.62
N ASN A 95 16.12 -0.15 -9.79
CA ASN A 95 16.39 -1.55 -10.10
C ASN A 95 17.90 -1.80 -10.22
N GLU A 96 18.63 -0.93 -10.92
CA GLU A 96 20.08 -1.06 -11.10
C GLU A 96 20.85 -0.97 -9.77
N VAL A 97 20.43 -0.05 -8.89
CA VAL A 97 21.05 0.11 -7.56
C VAL A 97 20.71 -1.05 -6.62
N ALA A 98 19.48 -1.57 -6.67
CA ALA A 98 19.04 -2.65 -5.78
C ALA A 98 19.46 -4.05 -6.27
N PHE A 99 19.60 -4.23 -7.57
CA PHE A 99 19.96 -5.49 -8.22
C PHE A 99 21.20 -5.34 -9.10
N PRO A 100 22.35 -4.88 -8.56
CA PRO A 100 23.58 -4.69 -9.35
C PRO A 100 24.12 -6.01 -9.93
N TYR A 101 23.81 -7.14 -9.28
CA TYR A 101 24.14 -8.49 -9.73
C TYR A 101 22.91 -9.27 -10.21
N GLY A 102 21.83 -8.58 -10.60
CA GLY A 102 20.58 -9.20 -11.03
C GLY A 102 19.95 -10.10 -9.95
N TRP A 103 19.59 -11.33 -10.31
CA TRP A 103 18.92 -12.30 -9.42
C TRP A 103 19.78 -12.79 -8.25
N GLN A 104 21.08 -12.52 -8.29
CA GLN A 104 22.04 -12.92 -7.25
C GLN A 104 22.26 -11.79 -6.23
N SER A 105 21.51 -10.69 -6.30
CA SER A 105 21.72 -9.56 -5.41
C SER A 105 21.36 -9.91 -3.95
N PRO A 106 22.17 -9.46 -2.96
CA PRO A 106 21.88 -9.67 -1.55
C PRO A 106 20.57 -8.99 -1.11
N PHE A 107 20.12 -7.98 -1.85
CA PHE A 107 18.83 -7.32 -1.64
C PHE A 107 17.64 -8.26 -1.88
N LEU A 108 17.70 -9.13 -2.91
CA LEU A 108 16.65 -10.14 -3.13
C LEU A 108 16.55 -11.11 -1.96
N VAL A 109 17.69 -11.57 -1.45
CA VAL A 109 17.74 -12.47 -0.30
C VAL A 109 17.12 -11.81 0.93
N ALA A 110 17.44 -10.53 1.20
CA ALA A 110 16.84 -9.76 2.29
C ALA A 110 15.31 -9.60 2.11
N CYS A 111 14.84 -9.32 0.89
CA CYS A 111 13.40 -9.22 0.58
C CYS A 111 12.66 -10.55 0.80
N LEU A 112 13.24 -11.67 0.35
CA LEU A 112 12.66 -13.01 0.53
C LEU A 112 12.63 -13.42 2.00
N LEU A 113 13.69 -13.14 2.76
CA LEU A 113 13.73 -13.39 4.21
C LEU A 113 12.70 -12.53 4.95
N MET A 114 12.58 -11.24 4.64
CA MET A 114 11.53 -10.39 5.21
C MET A 114 10.12 -10.89 4.84
N ALA A 115 9.88 -11.30 3.60
CA ALA A 115 8.60 -11.83 3.16
C ALA A 115 8.26 -13.14 3.89
N LEU A 116 9.25 -14.01 4.08
CA LEU A 116 9.11 -15.25 4.84
C LEU A 116 8.81 -14.98 6.32
N VAL A 117 9.55 -14.06 6.96
CA VAL A 117 9.30 -13.63 8.34
C VAL A 117 7.89 -13.05 8.49
N ALA A 118 7.48 -12.18 7.56
CA ALA A 118 6.13 -11.62 7.54
C ALA A 118 5.05 -12.70 7.34
N ALA A 119 5.27 -13.65 6.43
CA ALA A 119 4.35 -14.76 6.18
C ALA A 119 4.23 -15.68 7.41
N VAL A 120 5.34 -16.02 8.06
CA VAL A 120 5.35 -16.80 9.31
C VAL A 120 4.65 -16.04 10.42
N PHE A 121 4.90 -14.73 10.58
CA PHE A 121 4.23 -13.89 11.55
C PHE A 121 2.71 -13.86 11.33
N VAL A 122 2.27 -13.70 10.08
CA VAL A 122 0.85 -13.71 9.70
C VAL A 122 0.24 -15.10 9.94
N TYR A 123 0.94 -16.17 9.57
CA TYR A 123 0.49 -17.54 9.81
C TYR A 123 0.33 -17.82 11.31
N ARG A 124 1.33 -17.46 12.14
CA ARG A 124 1.27 -17.60 13.61
C ARG A 124 0.15 -16.75 14.22
N SER A 125 -0.07 -15.54 13.72
CA SER A 125 -1.17 -14.68 14.16
C SER A 125 -2.54 -15.30 13.86
N LYS A 126 -2.70 -15.94 12.71
CA LYS A 126 -3.94 -16.64 12.35
C LYS A 126 -4.11 -17.98 13.10
N SER A 127 -3.06 -18.77 13.25
CA SER A 127 -3.13 -20.06 13.94
C SER A 127 -3.34 -19.89 15.45
N GLY A 128 -2.72 -18.89 16.09
CA GLY A 128 -2.99 -18.53 17.49
C GLY A 128 -4.44 -18.10 17.76
N PHE A 129 -5.16 -17.60 16.75
CA PHE A 129 -6.58 -17.26 16.84
C PHE A 129 -7.53 -18.45 16.60
N LEU A 130 -7.13 -19.42 15.78
CA LEU A 130 -7.97 -20.56 15.39
C LEU A 130 -7.92 -21.72 16.41
N VAL A 131 -6.76 -21.98 17.02
CA VAL A 131 -6.59 -23.07 17.99
C VAL A 131 -7.56 -22.99 19.18
N PRO A 132 -7.79 -21.82 19.83
CA PRO A 132 -8.74 -21.72 20.94
C PRO A 132 -10.20 -21.92 20.52
N LYS A 133 -10.54 -21.59 19.27
CA LYS A 133 -11.91 -21.66 18.75
C LYS A 133 -12.31 -23.09 18.39
N LEU A 134 -11.35 -23.89 17.91
CA LEU A 134 -11.54 -25.31 17.61
C LEU A 134 -11.53 -26.16 18.88
N LEU A 135 -10.59 -25.92 19.82
CA LEU A 135 -10.58 -26.59 21.12
C LEU A 135 -11.85 -26.33 21.95
N ARG A 136 -12.39 -25.12 21.93
CA ARG A 136 -13.65 -24.79 22.61
C ARG A 136 -14.87 -25.49 21.98
N LYS A 137 -14.79 -25.86 20.71
CA LYS A 137 -15.86 -26.57 20.00
C LYS A 137 -15.83 -28.07 20.28
N SER A 138 -14.65 -28.67 20.49
CA SER A 138 -14.51 -30.09 20.83
C SER A 138 -14.79 -30.39 22.31
N LEU A 139 -14.54 -29.44 23.23
CA LEU A 139 -14.80 -29.57 24.67
C LEU A 139 -16.27 -29.31 25.08
N ARG A 140 -17.18 -29.13 24.10
CA ARG A 140 -18.62 -28.91 24.31
C ARG A 140 -19.48 -30.11 23.86
N LEU A 141 -18.84 -31.22 23.52
CA LEU A 141 -19.44 -32.54 23.30
C LEU A 141 -19.03 -33.44 24.47
#